data_AF-A0A955CAX0-F1
#
_entry.id   AF-A0A955CAX0-F1
#
_cell.length_a   1.000
_cell.length_b   1.000
_cell.length_c   1.000
_cell.angle_alpha   90.00
_cell.angle_beta   90.00
_cell.angle_gamma   90.00
#
_symmetry.space_group_name_H-M   'P 1'
#
loop_
_entity.id
_entity.type
_entity.pdbx_description
1 polymer ?
#
loop_
_entity_poly.entity_id
_entity_poly.type
_entity_poly.pdbx_seq_one_letter_code
_entity_poly.pdbx_strand_id
1 'polypeptide(L)'
;MTRRRAFTLLELLVVIAILAILISVLLPAMSAARRRAIRTSCQTRLYEINRAIWEYSVSNEDRVPYVESPFTNPVFGNASVSDEAADPFNTELWPISLQNLMMPLYLGDKSEIWTCPAATQGWPRQGGPRVVTYRDAGINQPNDIIENDPQHYL
;
A
#
# COMPACT_ATOMS: atom_id res chain seq x y z
N MET A 1 -5.74 -61.26 12.71
CA MET A 1 -5.52 -60.38 11.54
C MET A 1 -6.46 -59.19 11.63
N THR A 2 -5.94 -57.96 11.77
CA THR A 2 -6.76 -56.73 11.74
C THR A 2 -7.14 -56.38 10.31
N ARG A 3 -8.44 -56.46 9.99
CA ARG A 3 -8.98 -56.16 8.65
C ARG A 3 -8.85 -54.65 8.38
N ARG A 4 -7.87 -54.24 7.56
CA ARG A 4 -7.74 -52.84 7.13
C ARG A 4 -8.98 -52.46 6.31
N ARG A 5 -9.66 -51.36 6.68
CA ARG A 5 -10.72 -50.78 5.85
C ARG A 5 -10.06 -50.10 4.66
N ALA A 6 -10.35 -50.57 3.45
CA ALA A 6 -10.01 -49.85 2.22
C ALA A 6 -11.11 -48.82 1.95
N PHE A 7 -10.72 -47.59 1.62
CA PHE A 7 -11.64 -46.54 1.20
C PHE A 7 -12.23 -46.90 -0.17
N THR A 8 -13.54 -46.73 -0.36
CA THR A 8 -14.14 -46.92 -1.68
C THR A 8 -13.91 -45.68 -2.55
N LEU A 9 -13.84 -45.89 -3.87
CA LEU A 9 -13.73 -44.78 -4.83
C LEU A 9 -14.93 -43.82 -4.73
N LEU A 10 -16.11 -44.33 -4.35
CA LEU A 10 -17.33 -43.54 -4.19
C LEU A 10 -17.25 -42.62 -2.97
N GLU A 11 -16.78 -43.10 -1.82
CA GLU A 11 -16.56 -42.27 -0.63
C GLU A 11 -15.58 -41.12 -0.93
N LEU A 12 -14.50 -41.39 -1.66
CA LEU A 12 -13.55 -40.35 -2.08
C LEU A 12 -14.21 -39.34 -3.05
N LEU A 13 -14.98 -39.83 -4.02
CA LEU A 13 -15.63 -39.00 -5.04
C LEU A 13 -16.69 -38.05 -4.45
N VAL A 14 -17.47 -38.52 -3.48
CA VAL A 14 -18.47 -37.67 -2.78
C VAL A 14 -17.77 -36.58 -1.95
N VAL A 15 -16.66 -36.90 -1.29
CA VAL A 15 -15.90 -35.92 -0.50
C VAL A 15 -15.34 -34.79 -1.38
N ILE A 16 -14.71 -35.12 -2.53
CA ILE A 16 -14.18 -34.08 -3.43
C ILE A 16 -15.30 -33.22 -4.06
N ALA A 17 -16.46 -33.81 -4.34
CA ALA A 17 -17.62 -33.08 -4.85
C ALA A 17 -18.14 -32.04 -3.83
N ILE A 18 -18.25 -32.43 -2.55
CA ILE A 18 -18.66 -31.51 -1.47
C ILE A 18 -17.59 -30.42 -1.26
N LEU A 19 -16.31 -30.76 -1.26
CA LEU A 19 -15.23 -29.79 -1.15
C LEU A 19 -15.23 -28.76 -2.29
N ALA A 20 -15.49 -29.18 -3.53
CA ALA A 20 -15.58 -28.27 -4.67
C ALA A 20 -16.74 -27.26 -4.53
N ILE A 21 -17.91 -27.73 -4.07
CA ILE A 21 -19.08 -26.85 -3.80
C ILE A 21 -18.74 -25.83 -2.72
N LEU A 22 -18.13 -26.25 -1.60
CA LEU A 22 -17.72 -25.34 -0.53
C LEU A 22 -16.72 -24.29 -1.02
N ILE A 23 -15.65 -24.72 -1.70
CA ILE A 23 -14.60 -23.82 -2.21
C ILE A 23 -15.18 -22.79 -3.18
N SER A 24 -16.14 -23.16 -4.04
CA SER A 24 -16.77 -22.25 -4.99
C SER A 24 -17.48 -21.06 -4.30
N VAL A 25 -18.01 -21.26 -3.10
CA VAL A 25 -18.68 -20.21 -2.29
C VAL A 25 -17.67 -19.41 -1.46
N LEU A 26 -16.61 -20.06 -0.94
CA LEU A 26 -15.59 -19.40 -0.12
C LEU A 26 -14.67 -18.46 -0.93
N LEU A 27 -14.27 -18.84 -2.15
CA LEU A 27 -13.35 -18.05 -2.99
C LEU A 27 -13.79 -16.58 -3.22
N PRO A 28 -15.02 -16.28 -3.71
CA PRO A 28 -15.45 -14.90 -3.92
C PRO A 28 -15.51 -14.11 -2.61
N ALA A 29 -15.98 -14.72 -1.52
CA ALA A 29 -16.04 -14.09 -0.20
C ALA A 29 -14.65 -13.73 0.35
N MET A 30 -13.66 -14.62 0.19
CA MET A 30 -12.27 -14.37 0.59
C MET A 30 -11.63 -13.22 -0.20
N SER A 31 -11.94 -13.08 -1.49
CA SER A 31 -11.45 -11.96 -2.32
C SER A 31 -11.97 -10.59 -1.83
N ALA A 32 -13.24 -10.55 -1.38
CA ALA A 32 -13.86 -9.34 -0.85
C ALA A 32 -13.30 -8.99 0.54
N ALA A 33 -13.12 -10.00 1.40
CA ALA A 33 -12.48 -9.83 2.71
C ALA A 33 -11.05 -9.29 2.59
N ARG A 34 -10.24 -9.80 1.66
CA ARG A 34 -8.88 -9.30 1.39
C ARG A 34 -8.86 -7.84 0.96
N ARG A 35 -9.76 -7.43 0.06
CA ARG A 35 -9.89 -6.01 -0.36
C ARG A 35 -10.24 -5.09 0.80
N ARG A 36 -11.18 -5.49 1.67
CA ARG A 36 -11.54 -4.75 2.89
C ARG A 36 -10.37 -4.63 3.87
N ALA A 37 -9.62 -5.71 4.10
CA ALA A 37 -8.44 -5.69 4.96
C ALA A 37 -7.38 -4.71 4.43
N ILE A 38 -7.09 -4.75 3.12
CA ILE A 38 -6.16 -3.82 2.45
C ILE A 38 -6.58 -2.35 2.63
N ARG A 39 -7.88 -2.04 2.45
CA ARG A 39 -8.41 -0.69 2.69
C ARG A 39 -8.27 -0.26 4.15
N THR A 40 -8.58 -1.17 5.08
CA THR A 40 -8.47 -0.92 6.53
C THR A 40 -7.02 -0.60 6.90
N SER A 41 -6.04 -1.34 6.38
CA SER A 41 -4.62 -1.05 6.59
C SER A 41 -4.22 0.35 6.10
N CYS A 42 -4.72 0.81 4.94
CA CYS A 42 -4.47 2.18 4.49
C CYS A 42 -5.12 3.22 5.41
N GLN A 43 -6.35 2.99 5.89
CA GLN A 43 -7.03 3.89 6.82
C GLN A 43 -6.30 3.98 8.16
N THR A 44 -5.81 2.85 8.71
CA THR A 44 -4.99 2.84 9.93
C THR A 44 -3.72 3.66 9.76
N ARG A 45 -2.97 3.45 8.67
CA ARG A 45 -1.73 4.18 8.37
C ARG A 45 -1.95 5.69 8.20
N LEU A 46 -3.01 6.09 7.50
CA LEU A 46 -3.42 7.50 7.40
C LEU A 46 -3.82 8.11 8.76
N TYR A 47 -4.48 7.33 9.61
CA TYR A 47 -4.81 7.76 10.96
C TYR A 47 -3.57 7.94 11.84
N GLU A 48 -2.57 7.06 11.73
CA GLU A 48 -1.27 7.20 12.40
C GLU A 48 -0.55 8.51 11.97
N ILE A 49 -0.49 8.80 10.67
CA ILE A 49 0.06 10.06 10.13
C ILE A 49 -0.70 11.27 10.70
N ASN A 50 -2.04 11.27 10.62
CA ASN A 50 -2.86 12.37 11.12
C ASN A 50 -2.69 12.59 12.63
N ARG A 51 -2.63 11.50 13.42
CA ARG A 51 -2.35 11.56 14.85
C ARG A 51 -0.98 12.18 15.12
N ALA A 52 0.04 11.82 14.37
CA ALA A 52 1.37 12.40 14.53
C ALA A 52 1.42 13.89 14.15
N ILE A 53 0.64 14.35 13.15
CA ILE A 53 0.51 15.78 12.82
C ILE A 53 -0.17 16.53 13.96
N TRP A 54 -1.20 15.93 14.57
CA TRP A 54 -1.90 16.48 15.73
C TRP A 54 -1.02 16.55 16.98
N GLU A 55 -0.21 15.51 17.25
CA GLU A 55 0.75 15.50 18.36
C GLU A 55 1.87 16.55 18.16
N TYR A 56 2.27 16.79 16.91
CA TYR A 56 3.12 17.94 16.57
C TYR A 56 2.44 19.27 16.88
N SER A 57 1.19 19.50 16.44
CA SER A 57 0.54 20.81 16.66
C SER A 57 0.31 21.12 18.14
N VAL A 58 -0.12 20.12 18.92
CA VAL A 58 -0.29 20.26 20.39
C VAL A 58 1.03 20.61 21.09
N SER A 59 2.18 20.16 20.58
CA SER A 59 3.49 20.45 21.16
C SER A 59 4.17 21.72 20.58
N ASN A 60 3.64 22.30 19.50
CA ASN A 60 4.25 23.40 18.75
C ASN A 60 3.30 24.60 18.57
N GLU A 61 2.59 25.01 19.63
CA GLU A 61 1.72 26.21 19.64
C GLU A 61 0.62 26.19 18.54
N ASP A 62 -0.03 25.05 18.35
CA ASP A 62 -1.05 24.80 17.31
C ASP A 62 -0.54 24.96 15.87
N ARG A 63 0.77 25.03 15.65
CA ARG A 63 1.39 25.10 14.32
C ARG A 63 1.47 23.71 13.70
N VAL A 64 1.19 23.61 12.40
CA VAL A 64 1.45 22.37 11.63
C VAL A 64 2.93 22.26 11.25
N PRO A 65 3.44 21.04 10.97
CA PRO A 65 4.78 20.85 10.43
C PRO A 65 5.07 21.75 9.21
N TYR A 66 6.11 22.58 9.30
CA TYR A 66 6.70 23.20 8.11
C TYR A 66 7.56 22.14 7.41
N VAL A 67 7.15 21.75 6.20
CA VAL A 67 7.79 20.67 5.45
C VAL A 67 8.08 21.09 4.02
N GLU A 68 9.24 20.70 3.53
CA GLU A 68 9.56 20.81 2.11
C GLU A 68 9.19 19.51 1.41
N SER A 69 8.33 19.63 0.40
CA SER A 69 8.14 18.55 -0.55
C SER A 69 9.28 18.62 -1.57
N PRO A 70 9.89 17.49 -1.98
CA PRO A 70 10.81 17.49 -3.11
C PRO A 70 10.21 18.23 -4.31
N PHE A 71 8.94 17.95 -4.57
CA PHE A 71 8.13 18.38 -5.71
C PHE A 71 7.72 19.86 -5.69
N THR A 72 7.95 20.60 -4.59
CA THR A 72 7.70 22.06 -4.53
C THR A 72 8.89 22.91 -4.98
N ASN A 73 10.04 22.30 -5.27
CA ASN A 73 11.15 23.00 -5.91
C ASN A 73 10.79 23.34 -7.38
N PRO A 74 11.03 24.58 -7.87
CA PRO A 74 10.77 24.98 -9.26
C PRO A 74 11.47 24.11 -10.34
N VAL A 75 12.42 23.26 -9.94
CA VAL A 75 13.01 22.22 -10.79
C VAL A 75 11.98 21.22 -11.35
N PHE A 76 10.88 20.89 -10.65
CA PHE A 76 9.95 19.82 -11.10
C PHE A 76 9.09 20.17 -12.33
N GLY A 77 9.30 21.34 -12.94
CA GLY A 77 8.91 21.61 -14.32
C GLY A 77 9.77 20.89 -15.38
N ASN A 78 10.92 20.32 -14.99
CA ASN A 78 11.72 19.44 -15.84
C ASN A 78 11.59 17.97 -15.42
N ALA A 79 11.39 17.10 -16.42
CA ALA A 79 11.51 15.66 -16.26
C ALA A 79 13.00 15.31 -16.28
N SER A 80 13.74 15.64 -15.22
CA SER A 80 15.21 15.45 -15.18
C SER A 80 15.80 15.07 -13.82
N VAL A 81 15.00 15.01 -12.74
CA VAL A 81 15.43 14.55 -11.41
C VAL A 81 15.38 13.02 -11.32
N SER A 82 16.40 12.36 -10.76
CA SER A 82 16.41 10.90 -10.58
C SER A 82 15.55 10.44 -9.40
N ASP A 83 15.18 9.15 -9.38
CA ASP A 83 14.36 8.55 -8.31
C ASP A 83 15.03 8.76 -6.92
N GLU A 84 16.38 8.70 -6.84
CA GLU A 84 17.16 8.90 -5.60
C GLU A 84 17.20 10.36 -5.14
N ALA A 85 17.23 11.31 -6.08
CA ALA A 85 17.23 12.74 -5.76
C ALA A 85 15.83 13.23 -5.35
N ALA A 86 14.77 12.52 -5.76
CA ALA A 86 13.39 12.78 -5.37
C ALA A 86 12.95 11.99 -4.12
N ASP A 87 13.80 11.13 -3.53
CA ASP A 87 13.45 10.29 -2.38
C ASP A 87 13.23 11.12 -1.10
N PRO A 88 11.98 11.25 -0.59
CA PRO A 88 11.70 12.05 0.59
C PRO A 88 12.22 11.44 1.89
N PHE A 89 12.71 10.19 1.89
CA PHE A 89 13.34 9.54 3.04
C PHE A 89 14.84 9.83 3.14
N ASN A 90 15.44 10.45 2.12
CA ASN A 90 16.85 10.84 2.18
C ASN A 90 17.02 12.05 3.13
N THR A 91 17.57 11.79 4.32
CA THR A 91 17.78 12.80 5.37
C THR A 91 18.84 13.85 5.04
N GLU A 92 19.78 13.53 4.13
CA GLU A 92 20.81 14.48 3.69
C GLU A 92 20.27 15.48 2.66
N LEU A 93 19.40 15.03 1.76
CA LEU A 93 18.78 15.86 0.72
C LEU A 93 17.53 16.59 1.22
N TRP A 94 16.70 15.94 2.04
CA TRP A 94 15.40 16.44 2.46
C TRP A 94 15.23 16.38 4.00
N PRO A 95 16.07 17.10 4.78
CA PRO A 95 16.06 17.03 6.24
C PRO A 95 14.74 17.50 6.87
N ILE A 96 13.97 18.32 6.16
CA ILE A 96 12.62 18.80 6.56
C ILE A 96 11.51 18.26 5.66
N SER A 97 11.68 17.06 5.08
CA SER A 97 10.52 16.33 4.55
C SER A 97 9.56 15.93 5.68
N LEU A 98 8.29 15.73 5.34
CA LEU A 98 7.28 15.26 6.29
C LEU A 98 7.68 13.91 6.91
N GLN A 99 8.30 13.04 6.11
CA GLN A 99 8.81 11.74 6.51
C GLN A 99 9.93 11.89 7.56
N ASN A 100 10.96 12.67 7.23
CA ASN A 100 12.16 12.79 8.05
C ASN A 100 11.93 13.60 9.34
N LEU A 101 10.98 14.54 9.34
CA LEU A 101 10.56 15.23 10.55
C LEU A 101 9.73 14.33 11.49
N MET A 102 8.83 13.52 10.95
CA MET A 102 7.81 12.83 11.75
C MET A 102 8.19 11.41 12.19
N MET A 103 8.99 10.67 11.41
CA MET A 103 9.47 9.34 11.77
C MET A 103 10.25 9.31 13.09
N PRO A 104 11.32 10.10 13.31
CA PRO A 104 12.10 10.02 14.54
C PRO A 104 11.36 10.48 15.80
N LEU A 105 10.31 11.29 15.65
CA LEU A 105 9.62 11.94 16.77
C LEU A 105 8.27 11.30 17.15
N TYR A 106 7.47 10.84 16.18
CA TYR A 106 6.07 10.44 16.41
C TYR A 106 5.68 9.08 15.80
N LEU A 107 6.25 8.71 14.66
CA LEU A 107 5.83 7.50 13.90
C LEU A 107 6.78 6.30 14.07
N GLY A 108 7.99 6.52 14.56
CA GLY A 108 9.07 5.53 14.61
C GLY A 108 9.67 5.24 13.23
N ASP A 109 10.61 4.30 13.21
CA ASP A 109 11.40 3.92 12.02
C ASP A 109 10.63 2.97 11.08
N LYS A 110 9.37 3.30 10.77
CA LYS A 110 8.46 2.49 9.96
C LYS A 110 8.03 3.23 8.70
N SER A 111 8.88 3.19 7.68
CA SER A 111 8.59 3.74 6.34
C SER A 111 7.27 3.23 5.73
N GLU A 112 6.87 1.99 6.09
CA GLU A 112 5.58 1.38 5.73
C GLU A 112 4.36 2.29 5.98
N ILE A 113 4.38 3.13 7.02
CA ILE A 113 3.26 4.01 7.41
C ILE A 113 2.90 4.97 6.25
N TRP A 114 3.88 5.39 5.46
CA TRP A 114 3.67 6.28 4.31
C TRP A 114 3.16 5.56 3.05
N THR A 115 3.01 4.24 3.10
CA THR A 115 2.55 3.44 1.96
C THR A 115 1.13 2.93 2.16
N CYS A 116 0.33 2.87 1.10
CA CYS A 116 -1.01 2.29 1.14
C CYS A 116 -1.02 1.03 0.26
N PRO A 117 -1.25 -0.18 0.80
CA PRO A 117 -1.30 -1.39 -0.02
C PRO A 117 -2.42 -1.41 -1.06
N ALA A 118 -3.41 -0.52 -0.95
CA ALA A 118 -4.47 -0.30 -1.93
C ALA A 118 -4.10 0.71 -3.05
N ALA A 119 -3.02 1.48 -2.90
CA ALA A 119 -2.60 2.45 -3.92
C ALA A 119 -2.10 1.72 -5.17
N THR A 120 -2.75 1.97 -6.31
CA THR A 120 -2.48 1.31 -7.60
C THR A 120 -1.73 2.20 -8.59
N GLN A 121 -2.10 3.48 -8.61
CA GLN A 121 -1.44 4.54 -9.37
C GLN A 121 0.02 4.62 -8.96
N GLY A 122 0.95 4.73 -9.93
CA GLY A 122 2.43 4.51 -9.89
C GLY A 122 3.38 5.73 -9.97
N TRP A 123 4.34 5.90 -9.05
CA TRP A 123 5.24 7.07 -8.92
C TRP A 123 5.77 7.56 -10.28
N PRO A 124 5.80 8.89 -10.59
CA PRO A 124 6.00 9.32 -11.96
C PRO A 124 7.47 9.20 -12.37
N ARG A 125 7.83 8.03 -12.91
CA ARG A 125 9.06 7.85 -13.68
C ARG A 125 8.99 8.67 -14.96
N GLN A 126 10.12 9.27 -15.33
CA GLN A 126 10.24 10.03 -16.57
C GLN A 126 9.97 9.16 -17.79
N GLY A 127 9.24 9.69 -18.77
CA GLY A 127 9.05 9.09 -20.09
C GLY A 127 7.70 8.38 -20.34
N GLY A 128 6.87 8.17 -19.31
CA GLY A 128 5.53 7.60 -19.43
C GLY A 128 4.40 8.57 -19.02
N PRO A 129 3.12 8.26 -19.35
CA PRO A 129 1.98 9.03 -18.85
C PRO A 129 1.88 8.96 -17.32
N ARG A 130 1.49 10.07 -16.70
CA ARG A 130 1.56 10.31 -15.24
C ARG A 130 0.72 9.34 -14.42
N VAL A 131 1.29 8.89 -13.30
CA VAL A 131 0.63 8.15 -12.22
C VAL A 131 1.34 8.48 -10.88
N VAL A 132 0.85 8.06 -9.69
CA VAL A 132 1.51 8.33 -8.36
C VAL A 132 1.29 7.19 -7.33
N THR A 133 2.31 6.32 -7.05
CA THR A 133 2.28 5.20 -6.05
C THR A 133 3.12 5.52 -4.85
N TYR A 134 2.61 5.06 -3.72
CA TYR A 134 3.42 4.57 -2.61
C TYR A 134 3.17 3.06 -2.46
N ARG A 135 3.85 2.27 -3.31
CA ARG A 135 3.85 0.80 -3.35
C ARG A 135 5.18 0.34 -3.96
N ASP A 136 5.76 -0.74 -3.44
CA ASP A 136 7.08 -1.24 -3.84
C ASP A 136 7.20 -1.43 -5.36
N ALA A 137 8.07 -0.64 -5.98
CA ALA A 137 8.15 -0.43 -7.43
C ALA A 137 8.75 -1.61 -8.24
N GLY A 138 8.69 -2.84 -7.72
CA GLY A 138 9.41 -3.99 -8.26
C GLY A 138 8.58 -5.23 -8.64
N ILE A 139 7.49 -5.55 -7.92
CA ILE A 139 6.96 -6.95 -7.93
C ILE A 139 5.57 -7.11 -8.57
N ASN A 140 4.70 -6.09 -8.55
CA ASN A 140 3.31 -6.25 -9.03
C ASN A 140 2.71 -4.99 -9.70
N GLN A 141 3.38 -4.41 -10.70
CA GLN A 141 2.69 -3.65 -11.74
C GLN A 141 2.82 -4.43 -13.06
N PRO A 142 1.70 -4.86 -13.69
CA PRO A 142 1.76 -5.37 -15.05
C PRO A 142 2.19 -4.23 -15.99
N ASN A 143 2.90 -4.55 -17.07
CA ASN A 143 3.34 -3.59 -18.08
C ASN A 143 2.19 -3.08 -18.98
N ASP A 144 0.96 -3.22 -18.51
CA ASP A 144 -0.26 -3.02 -19.27
C ASP A 144 -0.90 -1.67 -18.95
N ILE A 145 -1.70 -1.20 -19.89
CA ILE A 145 -2.45 0.05 -19.82
C ILE A 145 -3.30 0.07 -18.55
N ILE A 146 -3.12 1.08 -17.69
CA ILE A 146 -3.96 1.25 -16.50
C ILE A 146 -5.37 1.61 -16.96
N GLU A 147 -6.25 0.62 -16.99
CA GLU A 147 -7.66 0.81 -17.28
C GLU A 147 -8.29 1.64 -16.17
N ASN A 148 -8.88 2.79 -16.53
CA ASN A 148 -9.53 3.71 -15.58
C ASN A 148 -10.87 3.14 -15.11
N ASP A 149 -10.83 2.08 -14.31
CA ASP A 149 -11.99 1.51 -13.64
C ASP A 149 -12.44 2.44 -12.48
N PRO A 150 -13.63 3.07 -12.55
CA PRO A 150 -14.13 3.92 -11.48
C PRO A 150 -14.42 3.17 -10.17
N GLN A 151 -14.47 1.82 -10.18
CA GLN A 151 -14.62 1.03 -8.95
C GLN A 151 -13.33 0.92 -8.12
N HIS A 152 -12.17 1.37 -8.63
CA HIS A 152 -10.93 1.38 -7.85
C HIS A 152 -10.91 2.37 -6.67
N TYR A 153 -11.87 3.31 -6.62
CA TYR A 153 -11.94 4.37 -5.61
C TYR A 153 -13.07 4.18 -4.57
N LEU A 154 -13.78 3.05 -4.56
CA LEU A 154 -14.96 2.80 -3.72
C LEU A 154 -14.76 1.84 -2.55
#